data_AF-A0A2Z6NQW3-F1
#
_entry.id   AF-A0A2Z6NQW3-F1
#
_cell.length_a   1.000
_cell.length_b   1.000
_cell.length_c   1.000
_cell.angle_alpha   90.00
_cell.angle_beta   90.00
_cell.angle_gamma   90.00
#
_symmetry.space_group_name_H-M   'P 1'
#
loop_
_entity.id
_entity.type
_entity.pdbx_description
1 polymer ?
#
loop_
_entity_poly.entity_id
_entity_poly.type
_entity_poly.pdbx_seq_one_letter_code
_entity_poly.pdbx_strand_id
1 'polypeptide(L)'
;MALYSKTQPYTKTLTITTFIFFFLLLTLPHSTSASTDFVPTTCLRVSPTKFVDSAKEVITVLERVTSILSGFHIFGHSSLSNAISDCLELLDMSSEQLSWSMSASQNPNGKDNSTGNLSSDLRTWLSAVLVNPDTCIEGLEGTVVKGLVSNALDLVMSLVKSLLAEVDPSNDQLTTSTGSEQFPSWINDEDKKLLKENGVAADAVVAADGRR
;
A
#
# COMPACT_ATOMS: atom_id res chain seq x y z
N MET A 1 -48.87 -33.56 84.45
CA MET A 1 -47.59 -32.86 84.70
C MET A 1 -47.26 -32.06 83.47
N ALA A 2 -47.27 -30.73 83.61
CA ALA A 2 -46.81 -29.81 82.58
C ALA A 2 -45.30 -30.03 82.36
N LEU A 3 -44.82 -29.82 81.13
CA LEU A 3 -43.67 -28.95 80.89
C LEU A 3 -43.71 -28.44 79.43
N TYR A 4 -43.31 -27.18 79.34
CA TYR A 4 -43.54 -26.19 78.31
C TYR A 4 -42.33 -26.06 77.37
N SER A 5 -42.55 -25.60 76.13
CA SER A 5 -41.63 -24.92 75.19
C SER A 5 -41.53 -25.62 73.83
N LYS A 6 -41.34 -24.94 72.70
CA LYS A 6 -41.39 -23.53 72.28
C LYS A 6 -41.28 -23.58 70.75
N THR A 7 -41.86 -22.60 70.08
CA THR A 7 -41.99 -22.48 68.62
C THR A 7 -40.67 -22.34 67.86
N GLN A 8 -40.71 -22.81 66.61
CA GLN A 8 -39.70 -22.81 65.53
C GLN A 8 -39.05 -21.44 65.23
N PRO A 9 -37.80 -21.46 64.76
CA PRO A 9 -37.36 -20.58 63.68
C PRO A 9 -36.99 -21.34 62.41
N TYR A 10 -37.55 -20.83 61.32
CA TYR A 10 -37.28 -21.15 59.92
C TYR A 10 -35.82 -20.95 59.54
N THR A 11 -35.21 -21.97 58.93
CA THR A 11 -34.01 -21.81 58.10
C THR A 11 -34.17 -22.62 56.81
N LYS A 12 -34.28 -21.93 55.67
CA LYS A 12 -34.17 -22.56 54.35
C LYS A 12 -32.69 -22.85 54.08
N THR A 13 -32.29 -24.10 54.19
CA THR A 13 -30.99 -24.56 53.68
C THR A 13 -31.14 -24.79 52.18
N LEU A 14 -30.95 -23.72 51.40
CA LEU A 14 -30.77 -23.81 49.95
C LEU A 14 -29.38 -24.40 49.72
N THR A 15 -29.30 -25.68 49.36
CA THR A 15 -28.04 -26.37 49.10
C THR A 15 -27.40 -25.83 47.83
N ILE A 16 -26.42 -24.94 48.03
CA ILE A 16 -25.50 -24.36 47.05
C ILE A 16 -24.50 -25.44 46.62
N THR A 17 -24.94 -26.45 45.88
CA THR A 17 -24.04 -27.50 45.37
C THR A 17 -24.25 -27.83 43.89
N THR A 18 -25.20 -27.20 43.20
CA THR A 18 -25.45 -27.45 41.77
C THR A 18 -25.01 -26.32 40.83
N PHE A 19 -24.52 -25.18 41.33
CA PHE A 19 -24.07 -24.07 40.48
C PHE A 19 -22.56 -24.04 40.18
N ILE A 20 -21.75 -24.82 40.89
CA ILE A 20 -20.28 -24.82 40.72
C ILE A 20 -19.83 -25.78 39.61
N PHE A 21 -20.63 -26.79 39.26
CA PHE A 21 -20.25 -27.76 38.22
C PHE A 21 -20.52 -27.26 36.79
N PHE A 22 -21.36 -26.23 36.61
CA PHE A 22 -21.63 -25.64 35.29
C PHE A 22 -20.61 -24.54 34.91
N PHE A 23 -19.91 -23.95 35.88
CA PHE A 23 -18.87 -22.95 35.62
C PHE A 23 -17.45 -23.53 35.44
N LEU A 24 -17.26 -24.83 35.66
CA LEU A 24 -15.97 -25.53 35.47
C LEU A 24 -15.83 -26.27 34.13
N LEU A 25 -16.82 -26.16 33.24
CA LEU A 25 -16.77 -26.69 31.87
C LEU A 25 -16.61 -25.59 30.79
N LEU A 26 -16.50 -24.32 31.19
CA LEU A 26 -16.22 -23.19 30.29
C LEU A 26 -14.74 -22.75 30.31
N THR A 27 -13.86 -23.51 30.95
CA THR A 27 -12.41 -23.30 30.94
C THR A 27 -11.66 -24.54 30.42
N LEU A 28 -12.10 -25.08 29.28
CA LEU A 28 -11.16 -25.75 28.39
C LEU A 28 -10.60 -24.68 27.44
N PRO A 29 -9.28 -24.44 27.39
CA PRO A 29 -8.72 -23.76 26.23
C PRO A 29 -8.93 -24.70 25.06
N HIS A 30 -9.97 -24.42 24.25
CA HIS A 30 -10.02 -24.95 22.91
C HIS A 30 -8.85 -24.26 22.20
N SER A 31 -7.70 -24.93 22.17
CA SER A 31 -6.63 -24.58 21.25
C SER A 31 -7.17 -24.82 19.85
N THR A 32 -7.94 -23.86 19.33
CA THR A 32 -7.96 -23.62 17.91
C THR A 32 -6.54 -23.20 17.57
N SER A 33 -5.73 -24.18 17.17
CA SER A 33 -4.60 -23.89 16.30
C SER A 33 -5.20 -23.36 15.00
N ALA A 34 -5.61 -22.09 15.01
CA ALA A 34 -5.46 -21.28 13.83
C ALA A 34 -3.94 -21.21 13.65
N SER A 35 -3.40 -22.15 12.87
CA SER A 35 -2.21 -21.89 12.10
C SER A 35 -2.55 -20.71 11.19
N THR A 36 -2.51 -19.50 11.74
CA THR A 36 -1.95 -18.39 10.99
C THR A 36 -0.54 -18.86 10.72
N ASP A 37 -0.32 -19.41 9.52
CA ASP A 37 1.02 -19.57 8.99
C ASP A 37 1.62 -18.16 9.01
N PHE A 38 2.34 -17.90 10.10
CA PHE A 38 2.97 -16.63 10.39
C PHE A 38 4.18 -16.56 9.47
N VAL A 39 3.94 -16.11 8.24
CA VAL A 39 5.01 -15.66 7.36
C VAL A 39 5.36 -14.26 7.82
N PRO A 40 6.61 -13.99 8.27
CA PRO A 40 7.04 -12.62 8.52
C PRO A 40 6.88 -11.83 7.23
N THR A 41 5.95 -10.86 7.21
CA THR A 41 5.67 -9.97 6.07
C THR A 41 6.76 -8.91 5.90
N THR A 42 8.02 -9.35 5.80
CA THR A 42 9.11 -8.45 5.43
C THR A 42 9.36 -8.61 3.95
N CYS A 43 8.49 -8.02 3.13
CA CYS A 43 8.80 -7.79 1.72
C CYS A 43 9.92 -6.73 1.56
N LEU A 44 10.44 -6.17 2.66
CA LEU A 44 11.59 -5.27 2.64
C LEU A 44 12.88 -6.06 2.91
N ARG A 45 13.90 -5.80 2.10
CA ARG A 45 15.29 -6.28 2.29
C ARG A 45 16.05 -5.49 3.37
N VAL A 46 15.44 -4.43 3.87
CA VAL A 46 15.96 -3.55 4.93
C VAL A 46 14.94 -3.44 6.06
N SER A 47 15.33 -2.83 7.19
CA SER A 47 14.37 -2.52 8.25
C SER A 47 13.36 -1.46 7.76
N PRO A 48 12.08 -1.52 8.20
CA PRO A 48 11.10 -0.48 7.90
C PRO A 48 11.57 0.94 8.27
N THR A 49 12.33 1.08 9.35
CA THR A 49 12.90 2.36 9.76
C THR A 49 13.87 2.93 8.72
N LYS A 50 14.78 2.11 8.18
CA LYS A 50 15.74 2.53 7.16
C LYS A 50 15.02 2.90 5.85
N PHE A 51 14.01 2.11 5.47
CA PHE A 51 13.18 2.40 4.31
C PHE A 51 12.48 3.77 4.46
N VAL A 52 11.87 4.02 5.63
CA VAL A 52 11.21 5.31 5.94
C VAL A 52 12.18 6.48 5.91
N ASP A 53 13.37 6.33 6.50
CA ASP A 53 14.37 7.40 6.49
C ASP A 53 14.83 7.72 5.06
N SER A 54 14.99 6.70 4.21
CA SER A 54 15.31 6.87 2.79
C SER A 54 14.16 7.51 2.01
N ALA A 55 12.91 7.15 2.29
CA ALA A 55 11.72 7.77 1.67
C ALA A 55 11.56 9.25 2.07
N LYS A 56 11.88 9.61 3.32
CA LYS A 56 11.90 11.02 3.77
C LYS A 56 12.96 11.86 3.07
N GLU A 57 14.10 11.27 2.72
CA GLU A 57 15.11 11.94 1.90
C GLU A 57 14.51 12.33 0.53
N VAL A 58 13.76 11.43 -0.10
CA VAL A 58 13.06 11.72 -1.36
C VAL A 58 12.05 12.86 -1.20
N ILE A 59 11.20 12.81 -0.17
CA ILE A 59 10.23 13.89 0.12
C ILE A 59 10.95 15.23 0.31
N THR A 60 12.07 15.26 1.02
CA THR A 60 12.85 16.49 1.24
C THR A 60 13.32 17.10 -0.09
N VAL A 61 13.71 16.27 -1.06
CA VAL A 61 14.09 16.75 -2.39
C VAL A 61 12.87 17.24 -3.16
N LEU A 62 11.75 16.50 -3.13
CA LEU A 62 10.49 16.91 -3.75
C LEU A 62 10.02 18.29 -3.22
N GLU A 63 10.01 18.50 -1.91
CA GLU A 63 9.64 19.77 -1.28
C GLU A 63 10.49 20.95 -1.76
N ARG A 64 11.80 20.74 -1.94
CA ARG A 64 12.70 21.77 -2.49
C ARG A 64 12.33 22.11 -3.92
N VAL A 65 12.05 21.12 -4.76
CA VAL A 65 11.65 21.34 -6.15
C VAL A 65 10.30 22.06 -6.23
N THR A 66 9.31 21.60 -5.45
CA THR A 66 8.00 22.25 -5.32
C THR A 66 8.12 23.72 -4.91
N SER A 67 9.03 24.04 -3.99
CA SER A 67 9.31 25.42 -3.58
C SER A 67 9.88 26.27 -4.71
N ILE A 68 10.82 25.73 -5.49
CA ILE A 68 11.39 26.40 -6.67
C ILE A 68 10.27 26.69 -7.69
N LEU A 69 9.50 25.67 -8.06
CA LEU A 69 8.41 25.77 -9.04
C LEU A 69 7.34 26.78 -8.64
N SER A 70 6.94 26.78 -7.37
CA SER A 70 5.96 27.73 -6.82
C SER A 70 6.42 29.19 -6.97
N GLY A 71 7.73 29.45 -6.93
CA GLY A 71 8.30 30.77 -7.18
C GLY A 71 8.09 31.26 -8.62
N PHE A 72 8.00 30.36 -9.59
CA PHE A 72 7.79 30.68 -11.01
C PHE A 72 6.32 30.71 -11.44
N HIS A 73 5.43 30.05 -10.69
CA HIS A 73 4.00 30.03 -10.97
C HIS A 73 3.39 31.45 -11.07
N ILE A 74 3.95 32.43 -10.34
CA ILE A 74 3.48 33.82 -10.28
C ILE A 74 3.86 34.67 -11.50
N PHE A 75 4.90 34.29 -12.26
CA PHE A 75 5.51 35.14 -13.30
C PHE A 75 5.39 34.60 -14.73
N GLY A 76 4.73 33.45 -14.94
CA GLY A 76 4.62 32.79 -16.24
C GLY A 76 3.50 33.33 -17.14
N HIS A 77 3.68 33.23 -18.46
CA HIS A 77 2.57 33.21 -19.41
C HIS A 77 1.64 32.02 -19.10
N SER A 78 0.38 32.06 -19.54
CA SER A 78 -0.62 31.04 -19.18
C SER A 78 -0.18 29.60 -19.44
N SER A 79 0.55 29.35 -20.54
CA SER A 79 1.09 28.01 -20.85
C SER A 79 2.15 27.53 -19.86
N LEU A 80 3.10 28.39 -19.46
CA LEU A 80 4.13 28.05 -18.48
C LEU A 80 3.52 27.87 -17.09
N SER A 81 2.55 28.71 -16.72
CA SER A 81 1.84 28.59 -15.45
C SER A 81 1.09 27.26 -15.34
N ASN A 82 0.42 26.82 -16.42
CA ASN A 82 -0.25 25.53 -16.49
C ASN A 82 0.76 24.37 -16.37
N ALA A 83 1.84 24.37 -17.15
CA ALA A 83 2.87 23.34 -17.07
C ALA A 83 3.51 23.23 -15.66
N ILE A 84 3.70 24.37 -15.00
CA ILE A 84 4.16 24.39 -13.60
C ILE A 84 3.09 23.83 -12.67
N SER A 85 1.82 24.17 -12.85
CA SER A 85 0.71 23.64 -12.04
C SER A 85 0.61 22.12 -12.18
N ASP A 86 0.67 21.60 -13.41
CA ASP A 86 0.62 20.17 -13.70
C ASP A 86 1.82 19.46 -13.05
N CYS A 87 3.02 20.06 -13.12
CA CYS A 87 4.19 19.51 -12.43
C CYS A 87 4.00 19.50 -10.91
N LEU A 88 3.49 20.58 -10.30
CA LEU A 88 3.23 20.63 -8.86
C LEU A 88 2.26 19.53 -8.41
N GLU A 89 1.21 19.26 -9.18
CA GLU A 89 0.26 18.17 -8.90
C GLU A 89 0.95 16.79 -8.97
N LEU A 90 1.82 16.55 -9.97
CA LEU A 90 2.58 15.30 -10.08
C LEU A 90 3.55 15.09 -8.89
N LEU A 91 4.22 16.14 -8.43
CA LEU A 91 5.14 16.06 -7.29
C LEU A 91 4.40 15.91 -5.95
N ASP A 92 3.21 16.50 -5.82
CA ASP A 92 2.34 16.32 -4.66
C ASP A 92 1.84 14.87 -4.58
N MET A 93 1.33 14.33 -5.69
CA MET A 93 0.94 12.93 -5.80
C MET A 93 2.09 11.97 -5.46
N SER A 94 3.31 12.30 -5.87
CA SER A 94 4.52 11.55 -5.50
C SER A 94 4.76 11.56 -3.98
N SER A 95 4.52 12.69 -3.32
CA SER A 95 4.67 12.83 -1.87
C SER A 95 3.60 12.02 -1.11
N GLU A 96 2.37 11.96 -1.62
CA GLU A 96 1.30 11.10 -1.07
C GLU A 96 1.65 9.62 -1.20
N GLN A 97 2.12 9.18 -2.37
CA GLN A 97 2.53 7.79 -2.63
C GLN A 97 3.72 7.35 -1.76
N LEU A 98 4.69 8.24 -1.52
CA LEU A 98 5.77 8.01 -0.55
C LEU A 98 5.22 7.91 0.87
N SER A 99 4.24 8.73 1.22
CA SER A 99 3.58 8.69 2.54
C SER A 99 2.82 7.38 2.77
N TRP A 100 2.10 6.89 1.77
CA TRP A 100 1.47 5.56 1.82
C TRP A 100 2.51 4.46 1.94
N SER A 101 3.60 4.54 1.18
CA SER A 101 4.70 3.57 1.23
C SER A 101 5.32 3.50 2.63
N MET A 102 5.59 4.64 3.25
CA MET A 102 6.08 4.71 4.62
C MET A 102 5.08 4.12 5.62
N SER A 103 3.81 4.53 5.56
CA SER A 103 2.77 4.04 6.46
C SER A 103 2.62 2.51 6.38
N ALA A 104 2.50 1.97 5.17
CA ALA A 104 2.34 0.54 4.93
C ALA A 104 3.57 -0.26 5.37
N SER A 105 4.78 0.29 5.18
CA SER A 105 6.02 -0.36 5.66
C SER A 105 6.08 -0.49 7.18
N GLN A 106 5.51 0.47 7.91
CA GLN A 106 5.51 0.50 9.38
C GLN A 106 4.34 -0.27 9.97
N ASN A 107 3.21 -0.34 9.26
CA ASN A 107 2.04 -1.09 9.65
C ASN A 107 1.54 -1.97 8.48
N PRO A 108 2.19 -3.13 8.24
CA PRO A 108 1.82 -4.04 7.13
C PRO A 108 0.38 -4.56 7.16
N ASN A 109 -0.29 -4.48 8.32
CA ASN A 109 -1.69 -4.90 8.49
C ASN A 109 -2.67 -3.71 8.46
N GLY A 110 -2.16 -2.49 8.21
CA GLY A 110 -2.98 -1.31 7.98
C GLY A 110 -3.81 -1.46 6.71
N LYS A 111 -5.01 -0.88 6.69
CA LYS A 111 -5.91 -0.92 5.52
C LYS A 111 -5.91 0.38 4.72
N ASP A 112 -5.03 1.32 5.06
CA ASP A 112 -5.02 2.63 4.44
C ASP A 112 -4.45 2.53 3.02
N ASN A 113 -5.32 2.63 2.01
CA ASN A 113 -5.02 2.54 0.58
C ASN A 113 -4.35 1.23 0.09
N SER A 114 -4.17 0.23 0.96
CA SER A 114 -3.52 -1.04 0.65
C SER A 114 -4.47 -2.07 0.02
N THR A 115 -3.95 -2.88 -0.90
CA THR A 115 -4.64 -4.05 -1.47
C THR A 115 -4.56 -5.28 -0.58
N GLY A 116 -3.80 -5.22 0.52
CA GLY A 116 -3.44 -6.37 1.36
C GLY A 116 -2.19 -7.12 0.88
N ASN A 117 -1.63 -6.78 -0.28
CA ASN A 117 -0.30 -7.25 -0.71
C ASN A 117 0.70 -6.09 -0.61
N LEU A 118 1.43 -6.05 0.50
CA LEU A 118 2.41 -4.99 0.79
C LEU A 118 3.49 -4.85 -0.30
N SER A 119 4.00 -5.96 -0.86
CA SER A 119 5.05 -5.87 -1.90
C SER A 119 4.52 -5.22 -3.16
N SER A 120 3.34 -5.67 -3.62
CA SER A 120 2.66 -5.09 -4.78
C SER A 120 2.32 -3.62 -4.57
N ASP A 121 1.82 -3.26 -3.40
CA ASP A 121 1.46 -1.87 -3.07
C ASP A 121 2.70 -0.96 -3.09
N LEU A 122 3.78 -1.33 -2.38
CA LEU A 122 5.03 -0.56 -2.35
C LEU A 122 5.62 -0.39 -3.75
N ARG A 123 5.66 -1.46 -4.55
CA ARG A 123 6.18 -1.41 -5.92
C ARG A 123 5.32 -0.52 -6.80
N THR A 124 4.01 -0.57 -6.66
CA THR A 124 3.07 0.25 -7.43
C THR A 124 3.26 1.72 -7.10
N TRP A 125 3.24 2.09 -5.83
CA TRP A 125 3.41 3.48 -5.40
C TRP A 125 4.79 4.02 -5.77
N LEU A 126 5.87 3.30 -5.48
CA LEU A 126 7.22 3.76 -5.83
C LEU A 126 7.44 3.84 -7.36
N SER A 127 6.77 3.01 -8.17
CA SER A 127 6.83 3.14 -9.63
C SER A 127 6.13 4.41 -10.11
N ALA A 128 5.03 4.81 -9.48
CA ALA A 128 4.37 6.08 -9.78
C ALA A 128 5.25 7.27 -9.37
N VAL A 129 5.89 7.22 -8.20
CA VAL A 129 6.88 8.23 -7.74
C VAL A 129 8.07 8.34 -8.70
N LEU A 130 8.40 7.29 -9.46
CA LEU A 130 9.45 7.34 -10.47
C LEU A 130 8.99 8.07 -11.74
N VAL A 131 7.76 7.85 -12.19
CA VAL A 131 7.24 8.37 -13.48
C VAL A 131 6.71 9.80 -13.35
N ASN A 132 6.18 10.18 -12.19
CA ASN A 132 5.63 11.52 -11.97
C ASN A 132 6.68 12.65 -12.14
N PRO A 133 7.89 12.57 -11.54
CA PRO A 133 8.99 13.50 -11.82
C PRO A 133 9.41 13.54 -13.29
N ASP A 134 9.47 12.38 -13.96
CA ASP A 134 9.84 12.28 -15.37
C ASP A 134 8.83 13.01 -16.26
N THR A 135 7.53 12.80 -15.99
CA THR A 135 6.43 13.48 -16.68
C THR A 135 6.44 14.99 -16.42
N CYS A 136 6.78 15.42 -15.20
CA CYS A 136 6.98 16.84 -14.91
C CYS A 136 8.13 17.43 -15.76
N ILE A 137 9.26 16.74 -15.89
CA ILE A 137 10.38 17.20 -16.73
C ILE A 137 9.94 17.33 -18.19
N GLU A 138 9.20 16.34 -18.72
CA GLU A 138 8.65 16.39 -20.08
C GLU A 138 7.67 17.57 -20.26
N GLY A 139 6.81 17.85 -19.28
CA GLY A 139 5.87 18.97 -19.31
C GLY A 139 6.54 20.36 -19.31
N LEU A 140 7.79 20.45 -18.83
CA LEU A 140 8.58 21.68 -18.80
C LEU A 140 9.50 21.84 -20.03
N GLU A 141 9.37 21.01 -21.07
CA GLU A 141 10.22 21.06 -22.26
C GLU A 141 10.22 22.45 -22.93
N GLY A 142 11.42 22.91 -23.34
CA GLY A 142 11.58 24.23 -23.96
C GLY A 142 11.48 25.42 -23.01
N THR A 143 11.32 25.20 -21.70
CA THR A 143 11.28 26.25 -20.68
C THR A 143 12.63 26.40 -19.97
N VAL A 144 12.92 27.60 -19.47
CA VAL A 144 14.08 27.83 -18.59
C VAL A 144 13.96 27.13 -17.24
N VAL A 145 12.73 26.82 -16.81
CA VAL A 145 12.43 26.21 -15.52
C VAL A 145 12.89 24.75 -15.49
N LYS A 146 12.78 24.01 -16.60
CA LYS A 146 13.30 22.64 -16.73
C LYS A 146 14.75 22.53 -16.23
N GLY A 147 15.63 23.39 -16.74
CA GLY A 147 17.06 23.38 -16.38
C GLY A 147 17.33 23.65 -14.89
N LEU A 148 16.40 24.27 -14.17
CA LEU A 148 16.51 24.53 -12.73
C LEU A 148 16.13 23.32 -11.88
N VAL A 149 15.23 22.45 -12.37
CA VAL A 149 14.65 21.36 -11.58
C VAL A 149 15.11 19.96 -12.02
N SER A 150 15.55 19.78 -13.28
CA SER A 150 15.89 18.46 -13.83
C SER A 150 16.87 17.68 -12.96
N ASN A 151 18.01 18.26 -12.55
CA ASN A 151 19.00 17.54 -11.74
C ASN A 151 18.44 17.06 -10.38
N ALA A 152 17.55 17.84 -9.77
CA ALA A 152 16.94 17.47 -8.50
C ALA A 152 15.89 16.38 -8.68
N LEU A 153 15.12 16.43 -9.78
CA LEU A 153 14.16 15.39 -10.14
C LEU A 153 14.84 14.09 -10.60
N ASP A 154 15.99 14.18 -11.27
CA ASP A 154 16.84 13.02 -11.58
C ASP A 154 17.36 12.35 -10.30
N LEU A 155 17.73 13.15 -9.29
CA LEU A 155 18.10 12.64 -7.97
C LEU A 155 16.92 11.92 -7.29
N VAL A 156 15.71 12.50 -7.33
CA VAL A 156 14.49 11.84 -6.84
C VAL A 156 14.33 10.47 -7.50
N MET A 157 14.38 10.41 -8.83
CA MET A 157 14.25 9.16 -9.58
C MET A 157 15.32 8.14 -9.21
N SER A 158 16.57 8.57 -8.97
CA SER A 158 17.66 7.69 -8.53
C SER A 158 17.45 7.13 -7.11
N LEU A 159 16.99 7.96 -6.18
CA LEU A 159 16.69 7.54 -4.81
C LEU A 159 15.50 6.56 -4.79
N VAL A 160 14.47 6.82 -5.59
CA VAL A 160 13.29 5.95 -5.73
C VAL A 160 13.66 4.60 -6.34
N LYS A 161 14.56 4.57 -7.33
CA LYS A 161 15.13 3.30 -7.84
C LYS A 161 15.83 2.50 -6.74
N SER A 162 16.49 3.19 -5.81
CA SER A 162 17.13 2.53 -4.65
C SER A 162 16.08 1.97 -3.69
N LEU A 163 15.02 2.71 -3.37
CA LEU A 163 13.88 2.22 -2.58
C LEU A 163 13.21 1.00 -3.23
N LEU A 164 12.98 1.03 -4.54
CA LEU A 164 12.43 -0.11 -5.28
C LEU A 164 13.31 -1.36 -5.15
N ALA A 165 14.63 -1.21 -5.16
CA ALA A 165 15.56 -2.33 -5.00
C ALA A 165 15.53 -2.93 -3.57
N GLU A 166 15.05 -2.17 -2.59
CA GLU A 166 14.82 -2.64 -1.22
C GLU A 166 13.53 -3.44 -1.06
N VAL A 167 12.61 -3.40 -2.04
CA VAL A 167 11.37 -4.20 -2.03
C VAL A 167 11.59 -5.55 -2.73
N ASP A 168 11.31 -6.64 -2.04
CA ASP A 168 11.34 -8.02 -2.53
C ASP A 168 10.03 -8.34 -3.28
N PRO A 169 10.11 -8.64 -4.59
CA PRO A 169 8.93 -9.02 -5.38
C PRO A 169 8.39 -10.42 -5.04
N SER A 170 9.12 -11.24 -4.28
CA SER A 170 8.85 -12.68 -4.10
C SER A 170 7.58 -13.02 -3.30
N ASN A 171 6.92 -12.02 -2.72
CA ASN A 171 5.63 -12.19 -2.03
C ASN A 171 4.41 -11.97 -2.92
N ASP A 172 4.59 -11.77 -4.23
CA ASP A 172 3.51 -11.92 -5.22
C ASP A 172 3.18 -13.42 -5.35
N GLN A 173 2.71 -14.03 -4.26
CA GLN A 173 1.97 -15.28 -4.33
C GLN A 173 0.60 -14.96 -4.93
N LEU A 174 0.58 -14.56 -6.20
CA LEU A 174 -0.52 -14.88 -7.07
C LEU A 174 -0.62 -16.39 -6.98
N THR A 175 -1.60 -16.88 -6.24
CA THR A 175 -2.01 -18.28 -6.30
C THR A 175 -2.33 -18.56 -7.75
N THR A 176 -1.30 -18.99 -8.48
CA THR A 176 -1.40 -19.50 -9.83
C THR A 176 -2.04 -20.85 -9.62
N SER A 177 -3.36 -20.83 -9.51
CA SER A 177 -4.22 -21.96 -9.77
C SER A 177 -3.78 -22.49 -11.12
N THR A 178 -2.96 -23.53 -11.08
CA THR A 178 -2.58 -24.43 -12.16
C THR A 178 -3.34 -24.20 -13.47
N GLY A 179 -2.64 -23.66 -14.47
CA GLY A 179 -2.78 -24.10 -15.86
C GLY A 179 -4.09 -23.82 -16.61
N SER A 180 -4.61 -22.59 -16.59
CA SER A 180 -5.46 -22.14 -17.70
C SER A 180 -5.31 -20.64 -17.96
N GLU A 181 -5.41 -20.26 -19.23
CA GLU A 181 -5.50 -18.88 -19.75
C GLU A 181 -6.74 -18.16 -19.19
N GLN A 182 -6.73 -17.91 -17.89
CA GLN A 182 -7.87 -17.33 -17.19
C GLN A 182 -7.66 -15.84 -17.10
N PHE A 183 -8.42 -15.12 -17.92
CA PHE A 183 -8.49 -13.68 -17.80
C PHE A 183 -9.01 -13.26 -16.41
N PRO A 184 -8.61 -12.07 -15.90
CA PRO A 184 -9.08 -11.54 -14.63
C PRO A 184 -10.61 -11.53 -14.51
N SER A 185 -11.15 -11.60 -13.30
CA SER A 185 -12.62 -11.64 -13.09
C SER A 185 -13.35 -10.37 -13.53
N TRP A 186 -12.65 -9.24 -13.70
CA TRP A 186 -13.24 -7.97 -14.12
C TRP A 186 -13.49 -7.89 -15.63
N ILE A 187 -12.98 -8.84 -16.42
CA ILE A 187 -13.21 -8.88 -17.86
C ILE A 187 -14.40 -9.79 -18.19
N ASN A 188 -15.29 -9.32 -19.06
CA ASN A 188 -16.50 -10.05 -19.41
C ASN A 188 -16.21 -11.12 -20.46
N ASP A 189 -17.06 -12.13 -20.56
CA ASP A 189 -16.83 -13.28 -21.46
C ASP A 189 -16.79 -12.89 -22.94
N GLU A 190 -17.50 -11.82 -23.33
CA GLU A 190 -17.45 -11.24 -24.68
C GLU A 190 -16.05 -10.69 -24.99
N ASP A 191 -15.48 -9.90 -24.09
CA ASP A 191 -14.13 -9.35 -24.22
C ASP A 191 -13.06 -10.45 -24.20
N LYS A 192 -13.25 -11.48 -23.37
CA LYS A 192 -12.38 -12.68 -23.36
C LYS A 192 -12.36 -13.38 -24.72
N LYS A 193 -13.52 -13.41 -25.42
CA LYS A 193 -13.63 -14.01 -26.74
C LYS A 193 -12.90 -13.16 -27.78
N LEU A 194 -13.03 -11.84 -27.73
CA LEU A 194 -12.29 -10.92 -28.60
C LEU A 194 -10.78 -11.03 -28.40
N LEU A 195 -10.31 -11.10 -27.15
CA LEU A 195 -8.89 -11.19 -26.83
C LEU A 195 -8.26 -12.55 -27.15
N LYS A 196 -9.08 -13.61 -27.31
CA LYS A 196 -8.64 -14.95 -27.74
C LYS A 196 -8.63 -15.12 -29.26
N GLU A 197 -9.09 -14.13 -30.02
CA GLU A 197 -9.14 -14.20 -31.46
C GLU A 197 -7.74 -14.05 -32.07
N ASN A 198 -7.26 -15.12 -32.72
CA ASN A 198 -5.99 -15.07 -33.46
C ASN A 198 -6.19 -14.32 -34.79
N GLY A 199 -5.27 -13.41 -35.13
CA GLY A 199 -5.21 -12.79 -36.45
C GLY A 199 -5.66 -11.33 -36.54
N VAL A 200 -5.79 -10.62 -35.42
CA VAL A 200 -5.92 -9.15 -35.43
C VAL A 200 -4.60 -8.53 -35.89
N ALA A 201 -4.63 -7.75 -36.98
CA ALA A 201 -3.48 -6.95 -37.39
C ALA A 201 -3.31 -5.82 -36.36
N ALA A 202 -2.17 -5.79 -35.67
CA ALA A 202 -1.89 -4.72 -34.75
C ALA A 202 -1.73 -3.40 -35.50
N ASP A 203 -2.48 -2.37 -35.11
CA ASP A 203 -2.34 -1.01 -35.66
C ASP A 203 -1.00 -0.37 -35.29
N ALA A 204 -0.37 -0.87 -34.21
CA ALA A 204 0.97 -0.50 -33.79
C ALA A 204 1.66 -1.68 -33.09
N VAL A 205 2.95 -1.84 -33.31
CA VAL A 205 3.82 -2.75 -32.56
C VAL A 205 4.87 -1.90 -31.84
N VAL A 206 4.98 -2.08 -30.52
CA VAL A 206 5.98 -1.37 -29.71
C VAL A 206 7.36 -2.00 -29.93
N ALA A 207 8.38 -1.16 -30.09
CA ALA A 207 9.76 -1.62 -30.28
C ALA A 207 10.24 -2.40 -29.04
N ALA A 208 10.88 -3.54 -29.27
CA ALA A 208 11.36 -4.41 -28.20
C ALA A 208 12.40 -3.75 -27.28
N ASP A 209 13.07 -2.68 -27.75
CA ASP A 209 14.13 -1.98 -27.02
C ASP A 209 13.65 -0.74 -26.24
N GLY A 210 12.35 -0.44 -26.24
CA GLY A 210 11.73 0.54 -25.35
C GLY A 210 12.19 1.99 -25.54
N ARG A 211 12.78 2.33 -26.69
CA ARG A 211 13.14 3.72 -27.03
C ARG A 211 12.14 4.30 -28.03
N ARG A 212 11.81 5.58 -27.85
CA ARG A 212 11.06 6.39 -28.84
C ARG A 212 11.93 6.64 -30.07
#